data_AF-A0A948FS59-F1
#
_entry.id   AF-A0A948FS59-F1
#
_cell.length_a   1.000
_cell.length_b   1.000
_cell.length_c   1.000
_cell.angle_alpha   90.00
_cell.angle_beta   90.00
_cell.angle_gamma   90.00
#
_symmetry.space_group_name_H-M   'P 1'
#
loop_
_entity.id
_entity.type
_entity.pdbx_description
1 polymer ?
#
loop_
_entity_poly.entity_id
_entity_poly.type
_entity_poly.pdbx_seq_one_letter_code
_entity_poly.pdbx_strand_id
1 'polypeptide(L)'
;MKKIVILLMFLILICSSAYGQMTKNVSVEGQLTIDNGMRLHTLGVAPAPPAVGDIYQDGTNLYFYNGNAWDDLTVTGEGYWTRSGNNIYYDIGNVGIGTHESGVKLRVTLADVAVEPVWDTSRDVS
;
A
#
# COMPACT_ATOMS: atom_id res chain seq x y z
N MET A 1 -44.08 10.31 50.05
CA MET A 1 -42.73 9.70 50.00
C MET A 1 -42.61 8.57 48.98
N LYS A 2 -43.39 7.48 49.07
CA LYS A 2 -43.32 6.34 48.11
C LYS A 2 -43.44 6.74 46.61
N LYS A 3 -44.34 7.68 46.27
CA LYS A 3 -44.55 8.15 44.89
C LYS A 3 -43.34 8.91 44.30
N ILE A 4 -42.62 9.68 45.11
CA ILE A 4 -41.44 10.46 44.68
C ILE A 4 -40.24 9.55 44.44
N VAL A 5 -40.07 8.52 45.28
CA VAL A 5 -39.01 7.52 45.12
C VAL A 5 -39.21 6.70 43.85
N ILE A 6 -40.45 6.27 43.57
CA ILE A 6 -40.79 5.54 42.34
C ILE A 6 -40.51 6.42 41.09
N LEU A 7 -40.84 7.71 41.14
CA LEU A 7 -40.58 8.63 40.02
C LEU A 7 -39.08 8.84 39.79
N LEU A 8 -38.27 8.96 40.85
CA LEU A 8 -36.81 9.08 40.74
C LEU A 8 -36.17 7.81 40.16
N MET A 9 -36.64 6.62 40.57
CA MET A 9 -36.13 5.35 40.04
C MET A 9 -36.46 5.18 38.55
N PHE A 10 -37.67 5.59 38.13
CA PHE A 10 -38.04 5.63 36.71
C PHE A 10 -37.17 6.63 35.92
N LEU A 11 -36.90 7.81 36.48
CA LEU A 11 -36.08 8.82 35.81
C LEU A 11 -34.62 8.35 35.63
N ILE A 12 -34.06 7.66 36.63
CA ILE A 12 -32.70 7.09 36.55
C ILE A 12 -32.66 5.95 35.52
N LEU A 13 -33.68 5.09 35.47
CA LEU A 13 -33.78 4.00 34.51
C LEU A 13 -33.88 4.50 33.06
N ILE A 14 -34.68 5.56 32.83
CA ILE A 14 -34.83 6.23 31.53
C ILE A 14 -33.53 6.97 31.15
N CYS A 15 -32.82 7.55 32.12
CA CYS A 15 -31.55 8.24 31.91
C CYS A 15 -30.43 7.27 31.49
N SER A 16 -30.36 6.07 32.07
CA SER A 16 -29.38 5.04 31.67
C SER A 16 -29.62 4.50 30.25
N SER A 17 -30.87 4.44 29.79
CA SER A 17 -31.19 4.03 28.41
C SER A 17 -30.96 5.13 27.36
N ALA A 18 -30.89 6.40 27.79
CA ALA A 18 -30.57 7.52 26.91
C ALA A 18 -29.05 7.67 26.67
N TYR A 19 -28.21 7.00 27.47
CA TYR A 19 -26.79 6.81 27.20
C TYR A 19 -26.58 5.65 26.22
N GLY A 20 -27.29 5.69 25.09
CA GLY A 20 -27.02 4.80 23.97
C GLY A 20 -25.64 5.15 23.40
N GLN A 21 -24.62 4.34 23.70
CA GLN A 21 -23.37 4.43 22.96
C GLN A 21 -23.68 4.16 21.48
N MET A 22 -23.37 5.12 20.60
CA MET A 22 -23.54 4.93 19.17
C MET A 22 -22.72 3.72 18.72
N THR A 23 -23.38 2.77 18.08
CA THR A 23 -22.79 1.50 17.64
C THR A 23 -21.83 1.75 16.48
N LYS A 24 -20.56 1.94 16.83
CA LYS A 24 -19.27 1.58 16.19
C LYS A 24 -19.00 1.78 14.69
N ASN A 25 -19.96 2.14 13.83
CA ASN A 25 -19.74 2.32 12.40
C ASN A 25 -20.26 3.69 11.93
N VAL A 26 -19.40 4.47 11.29
CA VAL A 26 -19.79 5.71 10.60
C VAL A 26 -20.17 5.34 9.17
N SER A 27 -21.44 5.49 8.81
CA SER A 27 -21.90 5.36 7.42
C SER A 27 -22.13 6.76 6.86
N VAL A 28 -21.49 7.08 5.74
CA VAL A 28 -21.67 8.35 5.03
C VAL A 28 -22.07 8.01 3.60
N GLU A 29 -23.22 8.51 3.15
CA GLU A 29 -23.72 8.26 1.78
C GLU A 29 -22.97 9.07 0.71
N GLY A 30 -22.06 9.95 1.13
CA GLY A 30 -21.27 10.83 0.28
C GLY A 30 -19.85 11.02 0.82
N GLN A 31 -19.33 12.24 0.72
CA GLN A 31 -17.96 12.54 1.11
C GLN A 31 -17.83 12.67 2.64
N LEU A 32 -16.87 11.93 3.21
CA LEU A 32 -16.37 12.19 4.55
C LEU A 32 -15.24 13.22 4.46
N THR A 33 -15.43 14.39 5.07
CA THR A 33 -14.38 15.40 5.24
C THR A 33 -13.92 15.41 6.69
N ILE A 34 -12.60 15.30 6.92
CA ILE A 34 -11.98 15.40 8.24
C ILE A 34 -11.01 16.58 8.16
N ASP A 35 -11.30 17.66 8.90
CA ASP A 35 -10.56 18.93 8.81
C ASP A 35 -9.11 18.85 9.31
N ASN A 36 -8.75 17.77 9.99
CA ASN A 36 -7.40 17.55 10.51
C ASN A 36 -6.80 16.25 9.92
N GLY A 37 -6.48 15.25 10.75
CA GLY A 37 -5.92 13.97 10.31
C GLY A 37 -6.78 12.78 10.70
N MET A 38 -6.73 11.72 9.88
CA MET A 38 -7.30 10.42 10.20
C MET A 38 -6.25 9.54 10.89
N ARG A 39 -6.61 8.97 12.05
CA ARG A 39 -5.84 7.90 12.68
C ARG A 39 -6.57 6.58 12.49
N LEU A 40 -5.92 5.63 11.82
CA LEU A 40 -6.40 4.25 11.70
C LEU A 40 -5.80 3.44 12.86
N HIS A 41 -6.64 2.74 13.62
CA HIS A 41 -6.15 1.88 14.71
C HIS A 41 -5.61 0.57 14.11
N THR A 42 -4.44 0.14 14.60
CA THR A 42 -3.82 -1.13 14.20
C THR A 42 -4.76 -2.30 14.44
N LEU A 43 -5.08 -3.04 13.39
CA LEU A 43 -5.91 -4.24 13.51
C LEU A 43 -5.06 -5.50 13.73
N GLY A 44 -3.75 -5.46 13.45
CA GLY A 44 -2.77 -6.54 13.72
C GLY A 44 -2.98 -7.83 12.89
N VAL A 45 -4.17 -8.02 12.33
CA VAL A 45 -4.54 -9.09 11.39
C VAL A 45 -5.35 -8.49 10.26
N ALA A 46 -5.02 -8.84 9.01
CA ALA A 46 -5.74 -8.35 7.83
C ALA A 46 -7.22 -8.81 7.84
N PRO A 47 -8.15 -7.99 7.33
CA PRO A 47 -9.54 -8.38 7.14
C PRO A 47 -9.69 -9.71 6.38
N ALA A 48 -10.62 -10.55 6.86
CA ALA A 48 -10.95 -11.83 6.22
C ALA A 48 -12.48 -12.07 6.24
N PRO A 49 -13.11 -12.33 5.08
CA PRO A 49 -12.53 -12.25 3.73
C PRO A 49 -12.25 -10.79 3.32
N PRO A 50 -11.17 -10.51 2.57
CA PRO A 50 -10.91 -9.18 2.05
C PRO A 50 -11.86 -8.85 0.88
N ALA A 51 -12.25 -7.57 0.78
CA ALA A 51 -12.96 -7.01 -0.35
C ALA A 51 -12.05 -6.06 -1.14
N VAL A 52 -12.24 -6.01 -2.47
CA VAL A 52 -11.50 -5.08 -3.34
C VAL A 52 -11.68 -3.66 -2.82
N GLY A 53 -10.57 -2.93 -2.66
CA GLY A 53 -10.61 -1.57 -2.14
C GLY A 53 -10.52 -1.47 -0.62
N ASP A 54 -10.50 -2.59 0.10
CA ASP A 54 -10.21 -2.57 1.53
C ASP A 54 -8.85 -1.93 1.79
N ILE A 55 -8.81 -1.10 2.84
CA ILE A 55 -7.60 -0.47 3.35
C ILE A 55 -7.38 -0.95 4.78
N TYR A 56 -6.18 -1.45 5.06
CA TYR A 56 -5.80 -2.05 6.34
C TYR A 56 -4.44 -1.52 6.82
N GLN A 57 -4.25 -1.45 8.14
CA GLN A 57 -2.97 -1.10 8.78
C GLN A 57 -2.57 -2.22 9.73
N ASP A 58 -1.38 -2.79 9.54
CA ASP A 58 -0.86 -3.87 10.38
C ASP A 58 -0.11 -3.39 11.64
N GLY A 59 0.02 -2.08 11.77
CA GLY A 59 0.74 -1.41 12.85
C GLY A 59 2.08 -0.82 12.43
N THR A 60 2.55 -1.19 11.24
CA THR A 60 3.73 -0.61 10.60
C THR A 60 3.34 -0.01 9.25
N ASN A 61 2.65 -0.78 8.41
CA ASN A 61 2.42 -0.50 7.01
C ASN A 61 0.93 -0.39 6.67
N LEU A 62 0.63 0.48 5.70
CA LEU A 62 -0.69 0.64 5.10
C LEU A 62 -0.82 -0.30 3.90
N TYR A 63 -1.89 -1.09 3.85
CA TYR A 63 -2.15 -2.02 2.77
C TYR A 63 -3.46 -1.69 2.04
N PHE A 64 -3.49 -1.97 0.74
CA PHE A 64 -4.68 -1.92 -0.12
C PHE A 64 -4.93 -3.29 -0.73
N TYR A 65 -6.16 -3.80 -0.68
CA TYR A 65 -6.49 -5.06 -1.34
C TYR A 65 -6.90 -4.82 -2.80
N ASN A 66 -6.10 -5.32 -3.73
CA ASN A 66 -6.30 -5.15 -5.17
C ASN A 66 -7.28 -6.15 -5.81
N GLY A 67 -7.91 -7.02 -5.00
CA GLY A 67 -8.79 -8.09 -5.46
C GLY A 67 -8.13 -9.46 -5.57
N ASN A 68 -6.81 -9.52 -5.44
CA ASN A 68 -6.05 -10.76 -5.44
C ASN A 68 -5.10 -10.84 -4.24
N ALA A 69 -4.40 -9.75 -3.93
CA ALA A 69 -3.43 -9.65 -2.84
C ALA A 69 -3.48 -8.28 -2.15
N TRP A 70 -2.84 -8.20 -0.98
CA TRP A 70 -2.59 -6.95 -0.27
C TRP A 70 -1.33 -6.29 -0.81
N ASP A 71 -1.46 -5.09 -1.34
CA ASP A 71 -0.35 -4.24 -1.79
C ASP A 71 0.05 -3.27 -0.68
N ASP A 72 1.34 -3.17 -0.40
CA ASP A 72 1.90 -2.26 0.61
C ASP A 72 2.02 -0.84 0.04
N LEU A 73 1.22 0.09 0.58
CA LEU A 73 1.18 1.51 0.22
C LEU A 73 2.24 2.34 0.94
N THR A 74 2.99 1.76 1.87
CA THR A 74 4.13 2.41 2.55
C THR A 74 5.47 2.06 1.94
N VAL A 75 5.51 1.11 0.98
CA VAL A 75 6.71 0.85 0.19
C VAL A 75 7.08 2.10 -0.59
N THR A 76 8.08 2.81 -0.08
CA THR A 76 8.81 3.85 -0.80
C THR A 76 10.01 3.18 -1.47
N GLY A 77 9.74 2.38 -2.50
CA GLY A 77 10.77 1.76 -3.32
C GLY A 77 11.31 2.77 -4.32
N GLU A 78 12.61 3.06 -4.22
CA GLU A 78 13.40 3.91 -5.13
C GLU A 78 13.35 3.33 -6.55
N GLY A 79 12.33 3.70 -7.31
CA GLY A 79 12.15 3.23 -8.68
C GLY A 79 13.25 3.81 -9.56
N TYR A 80 14.33 3.05 -9.78
CA TYR A 80 15.30 3.42 -10.81
C TYR A 80 14.74 3.05 -12.20
N TRP A 81 14.11 1.87 -12.40
CA TRP A 81 13.36 1.47 -13.60
C TRP A 81 12.38 0.31 -13.27
N THR A 82 11.22 0.23 -13.92
CA THR A 82 10.23 -0.85 -13.73
C THR A 82 10.84 -2.19 -14.15
N ARG A 83 11.05 -3.13 -13.21
CA ARG A 83 11.64 -4.46 -13.47
C ARG A 83 10.77 -5.26 -14.45
N SER A 84 11.26 -5.47 -15.67
CA SER A 84 10.70 -6.46 -16.60
C SER A 84 11.45 -7.78 -16.45
N GLY A 85 10.83 -8.80 -15.83
CA GLY A 85 11.43 -10.11 -15.62
C GLY A 85 12.63 -10.13 -14.64
N ASN A 86 13.67 -10.90 -14.95
CA ASN A 86 14.93 -11.00 -14.18
C ASN A 86 16.10 -10.24 -14.84
N ASN A 87 15.82 -9.42 -15.85
CA ASN A 87 16.84 -8.96 -16.79
C ASN A 87 17.52 -7.64 -16.37
N ILE A 88 17.10 -7.02 -15.26
CA ILE A 88 17.64 -5.73 -14.81
C ILE A 88 17.88 -5.78 -13.30
N TYR A 89 19.10 -5.43 -12.89
CA TYR A 89 19.58 -5.37 -11.51
C TYR A 89 20.24 -4.02 -11.23
N TYR A 90 19.94 -3.41 -10.07
CA TYR A 90 20.62 -2.20 -9.59
C TYR A 90 21.18 -2.46 -8.19
N ASP A 91 22.44 -2.13 -7.96
CA ASP A 91 23.09 -2.21 -6.64
C ASP A 91 24.24 -1.21 -6.52
N ILE A 92 24.22 -0.41 -5.44
CA ILE A 92 25.26 0.58 -5.09
C ILE A 92 25.68 1.44 -6.31
N GLY A 93 24.71 1.97 -7.06
CA GLY A 93 24.98 2.82 -8.23
C GLY A 93 25.39 2.09 -9.52
N ASN A 94 25.46 0.76 -9.51
CA ASN A 94 25.77 -0.05 -10.68
C ASN A 94 24.50 -0.63 -11.29
N VAL A 95 24.47 -0.75 -12.62
CA VAL A 95 23.37 -1.40 -13.36
C VAL A 95 23.88 -2.69 -14.01
N GLY A 96 23.18 -3.80 -13.79
CA GLY A 96 23.38 -5.08 -14.46
C GLY A 96 22.21 -5.37 -15.40
N ILE A 97 22.51 -5.69 -16.65
CA ILE A 97 21.53 -6.21 -17.62
C ILE A 97 21.85 -7.69 -17.88
N GLY A 98 20.88 -8.57 -17.58
CA GLY A 98 21.02 -10.02 -17.64
C GLY A 98 21.91 -10.64 -16.56
N THR A 99 22.29 -9.88 -15.52
CA THR A 99 23.20 -10.34 -14.46
C THR A 99 22.93 -9.64 -13.12
N HIS A 100 23.17 -10.36 -12.01
CA HIS A 100 23.11 -9.85 -10.64
C HIS A 100 24.49 -9.47 -10.05
N GLU A 101 25.57 -9.67 -10.81
CA GLU A 101 26.93 -9.30 -10.38
C GLU A 101 27.43 -8.15 -11.26
N SER A 102 26.93 -6.92 -11.05
CA SER A 102 27.34 -5.82 -11.91
C SER A 102 28.86 -5.55 -11.80
N GLY A 103 29.41 -5.49 -10.57
CA GLY A 103 30.86 -5.40 -10.30
C GLY A 103 31.60 -4.18 -10.90
N VAL A 104 30.94 -3.43 -11.79
CA VAL A 104 31.35 -2.24 -12.53
C VAL A 104 30.11 -1.38 -12.79
N LYS A 105 30.25 -0.10 -13.13
CA LYS A 105 29.12 0.84 -13.26
C LYS A 105 28.01 0.38 -14.20
N LEU A 106 28.37 -0.22 -15.33
CA LEU A 106 27.45 -0.87 -16.25
C LEU A 106 28.03 -2.21 -16.67
N ARG A 107 27.29 -3.28 -16.41
CA ARG A 107 27.58 -4.61 -16.94
C ARG A 107 26.40 -5.08 -17.77
N VAL A 108 26.67 -5.53 -18.99
CA VAL A 108 25.71 -6.19 -19.87
C VAL A 108 26.32 -7.52 -20.28
N THR A 109 25.56 -8.62 -20.22
CA THR A 109 26.08 -9.91 -20.71
C THR A 109 26.13 -9.90 -22.24
N LEU A 110 27.10 -10.60 -22.85
CA LEU A 110 27.28 -10.58 -24.31
C LEU A 110 26.05 -11.10 -25.08
N ALA A 111 25.21 -11.92 -24.45
CA ALA A 111 23.96 -12.39 -25.05
C ALA A 111 22.90 -11.28 -25.18
N ASP A 112 23.01 -10.23 -24.37
CA ASP A 112 22.04 -9.13 -24.31
C ASP A 112 22.47 -7.91 -25.14
N VAL A 113 23.68 -7.94 -25.72
CA VAL A 113 24.16 -6.90 -26.65
C VAL A 113 23.90 -7.36 -28.08
N ALA A 114 22.80 -6.90 -28.66
CA ALA A 114 22.62 -6.99 -30.11
C ALA A 114 23.60 -5.99 -30.79
N VAL A 115 24.68 -6.52 -31.37
CA VAL A 115 25.53 -5.73 -32.27
C VAL A 115 24.90 -5.83 -33.65
N GLU A 116 24.07 -4.85 -34.00
CA GLU A 116 23.64 -4.69 -35.39
C GLU A 116 24.87 -4.45 -36.27
N PRO A 117 24.93 -5.02 -37.49
CA PRO A 117 26.10 -4.87 -38.35
C PRO A 117 26.36 -3.38 -38.59
N VAL A 118 27.53 -2.92 -38.14
CA VAL A 118 28.06 -1.62 -38.54
C VAL A 118 28.24 -1.70 -40.04
N TRP A 119 27.43 -0.98 -40.80
CA TRP A 119 27.72 -0.72 -42.20
C TRP A 119 28.98 0.15 -42.22
N ASP A 120 30.15 -0.47 -42.22
CA ASP A 120 31.38 0.26 -42.52
C ASP A 120 31.41 0.51 -44.02
N THR A 121 30.88 1.65 -44.45
CA THR A 121 30.97 2.11 -45.84
C THR A 121 32.35 2.66 -46.20
N SER A 122 33.37 2.57 -45.34
CA SER A 122 34.68 3.19 -45.60
C SER A 122 35.68 2.30 -46.33
N ARG A 123 35.29 1.09 -46.75
CA ARG A 123 36.17 0.18 -47.50
C ARG A 123 35.87 0.12 -49.00
N ASP A 124 35.66 1.28 -49.63
CA ASP A 124 35.91 1.42 -51.06
C ASP A 124 37.31 2.02 -51.25
N VAL A 125 38.26 1.11 -51.41
CA VAL A 125 39.62 1.40 -51.85
C VAL A 125 39.56 1.57 -53.36
N SER A 126 39.77 2.78 -53.86
CA SER A 126 40.18 3.04 -55.25
C SER A 126 41.60 3.56 -55.27
#